data_AF-A0A2V5Q1V1-F1
#
_entry.id   AF-A0A2V5Q1V1-F1
#
_cell.length_a   1.000
_cell.length_b   1.000
_cell.length_c   1.000
_cell.angle_alpha   90.00
_cell.angle_beta   90.00
_cell.angle_gamma   90.00
#
_symmetry.space_group_name_H-M   'P 1'
#
loop_
_entity.id
_entity.type
_entity.pdbx_description
1 polymer ?
#
loop_
_entity_poly.entity_id
_entity_poly.type
_entity_poly.pdbx_seq_one_letter_code
_entity_poly.pdbx_strand_id
1 'polypeptide(L)'
;GGLIAICGAFIWAELATRLPAAAGGQYAYLREAYHPAVAFMYGWGLLLVTQTGGMAAVAVIFASYFRALTGANWNDSAIAAITLFALTAINCFGARAGSNVQSALMLLKIAAIAALVIIGFAVGHPATAALRSEGLLGESASFG
;
A
#
# COMPACT_ATOMS: atom_id res chain seq x y z
N GLY A 1 10.71 -1.21 -10.96
CA GLY A 1 9.42 -0.69 -10.45
C GLY A 1 8.97 0.56 -11.18
N GLY A 2 9.62 1.70 -10.97
CA GLY A 2 9.16 3.01 -11.45
C GLY A 2 8.90 3.12 -12.95
N LEU A 3 9.83 2.69 -13.81
CA LEU A 3 9.64 2.71 -15.26
C LEU A 3 8.40 1.89 -15.70
N ILE A 4 8.26 0.69 -15.16
CA ILE A 4 7.11 -0.19 -15.44
C ILE A 4 5.81 0.47 -14.99
N ALA A 5 5.80 1.15 -13.83
CA ALA A 5 4.63 1.87 -13.33
C ALA A 5 4.26 3.05 -14.24
N ILE A 6 5.24 3.79 -14.76
CA ILE A 6 5.02 4.90 -15.69
C ILE A 6 4.46 4.38 -17.03
N CYS A 7 5.06 3.32 -17.59
CA CYS A 7 4.53 2.68 -18.79
C CYS A 7 3.09 2.22 -18.59
N GLY A 8 2.78 1.59 -17.45
CA GLY A 8 1.42 1.20 -17.08
C GLY A 8 0.48 2.40 -17.00
N ALA A 9 0.89 3.51 -16.38
CA ALA A 9 0.09 4.72 -16.28
C ALA A 9 -0.28 5.31 -17.65
N PHE A 10 0.66 5.32 -18.61
CA PHE A 10 0.36 5.76 -19.97
C PHE A 10 -0.62 4.84 -20.70
N ILE A 11 -0.48 3.52 -20.55
CA ILE A 11 -1.43 2.55 -21.12
C ILE A 11 -2.84 2.80 -20.59
N TRP A 12 -2.99 2.99 -19.28
CA TRP A 12 -4.29 3.29 -18.67
C TRP A 12 -4.86 4.64 -19.11
N ALA A 13 -4.02 5.66 -19.27
CA ALA A 13 -4.45 6.98 -19.76
C ALA A 13 -4.96 6.92 -21.20
N GLU A 14 -4.26 6.20 -22.08
CA GLU A 14 -4.69 6.02 -23.47
C GLU A 14 -5.98 5.20 -23.58
N LEU A 15 -6.14 4.19 -22.74
CA LEU A 15 -7.36 3.38 -22.71
C LEU A 15 -8.56 4.17 -22.20
N ALA A 16 -8.36 5.02 -21.19
CA ALA A 16 -9.40 5.90 -20.64
C ALA A 16 -9.90 6.93 -21.67
N THR A 17 -9.03 7.44 -22.54
CA THR A 17 -9.43 8.40 -23.58
C THR A 17 -10.06 7.72 -24.81
N ARG A 18 -9.65 6.49 -25.15
CA ARG A 18 -10.22 5.73 -26.27
C ARG A 18 -11.58 5.10 -25.97
N LEU A 19 -11.86 4.77 -24.72
CA LEU A 19 -13.11 4.15 -24.27
C LEU A 19 -13.83 5.03 -23.23
N PRO A 20 -14.22 6.28 -23.58
CA PRO A 20 -14.82 7.20 -22.61
C PRO A 20 -16.24 6.78 -22.18
N ALA A 21 -16.93 5.99 -23.00
CA ALA A 21 -18.25 5.43 -22.68
C ALA A 21 -18.19 4.19 -21.77
N ALA A 22 -17.00 3.59 -21.56
CA ALA A 22 -16.81 2.44 -20.71
C ALA A 22 -16.79 2.85 -19.21
N ALA A 23 -17.96 3.24 -18.70
CA ALA A 23 -18.18 3.47 -17.28
C ALA A 23 -18.02 2.14 -16.52
N GLY A 24 -16.84 1.93 -15.91
CA GLY A 24 -16.51 0.69 -15.22
C GLY A 24 -15.01 0.35 -15.18
N GLY A 25 -14.16 1.17 -15.83
CA GLY A 25 -12.71 1.06 -15.73
C GLY A 25 -12.19 -0.28 -16.25
N GLN A 26 -11.27 -0.90 -15.51
CA GLN A 26 -10.56 -2.12 -15.93
C GLN A 26 -11.50 -3.25 -16.36
N TYR A 27 -12.58 -3.48 -15.60
CA TYR A 27 -13.58 -4.49 -15.91
C TYR A 27 -14.29 -4.22 -17.25
N ALA A 28 -14.66 -2.96 -17.50
CA ALA A 28 -15.35 -2.59 -18.73
C ALA A 28 -14.46 -2.76 -19.96
N TYR A 29 -13.16 -2.47 -19.85
CA TYR A 29 -12.22 -2.71 -20.95
C TYR A 29 -12.03 -4.19 -21.25
N LEU A 30 -11.97 -5.05 -20.22
CA LEU A 30 -11.90 -6.50 -20.44
C LEU A 30 -13.18 -7.04 -21.06
N ARG A 31 -14.34 -6.50 -20.69
CA ARG A 31 -15.63 -6.89 -21.27
C ARG A 31 -15.76 -6.47 -22.73
N GLU A 32 -15.15 -5.36 -23.12
CA GLU A 32 -15.14 -4.89 -24.50
C GLU A 32 -14.14 -5.65 -25.36
N ALA A 33 -12.95 -5.95 -24.82
CA ALA A 33 -11.89 -6.63 -25.55
C ALA A 33 -12.07 -8.16 -25.61
N TYR A 34 -12.73 -8.76 -24.63
CA TYR A 34 -12.89 -10.22 -24.50
C TYR A 34 -14.35 -10.62 -24.25
N HIS A 35 -14.60 -11.94 -24.24
CA HIS A 35 -15.91 -12.48 -23.90
C HIS A 35 -16.33 -12.10 -22.45
N PRO A 36 -17.63 -11.81 -22.19
CA PRO A 36 -18.13 -11.39 -20.86
C PRO A 36 -17.74 -12.32 -19.70
N ALA A 37 -17.54 -13.61 -19.98
CA ALA A 37 -17.09 -14.59 -18.99
C ALA A 37 -15.70 -14.28 -18.42
N VAL A 38 -14.77 -13.77 -19.24
CA VAL A 38 -13.41 -13.40 -18.81
C VAL A 38 -13.46 -12.16 -17.93
N ALA A 39 -14.25 -11.17 -18.32
CA ALA A 39 -14.46 -9.97 -17.50
C ALA A 39 -15.07 -10.33 -16.14
N PHE A 40 -16.06 -11.23 -16.11
CA PHE A 40 -16.67 -11.72 -14.87
C PHE A 40 -15.65 -12.38 -13.94
N MET A 41 -14.81 -13.27 -14.48
CA MET A 41 -13.73 -13.92 -13.70
C MET A 41 -12.73 -12.89 -13.15
N TYR A 42 -12.37 -11.90 -13.96
CA TYR A 42 -11.51 -10.80 -13.54
C TYR A 42 -12.16 -9.97 -12.42
N GLY A 43 -13.46 -9.68 -12.53
CA GLY A 43 -14.21 -9.00 -11.48
C GLY A 43 -14.13 -9.75 -10.15
N TRP A 44 -14.31 -11.06 -10.16
CA TRP A 44 -14.15 -11.90 -8.97
C TRP A 44 -12.73 -11.88 -8.42
N GLY A 45 -11.71 -12.01 -9.26
CA GLY A 45 -10.30 -11.92 -8.82
C GLY A 45 -9.95 -10.54 -8.24
N LEU A 46 -10.45 -9.48 -8.86
CA LEU A 46 -10.25 -8.12 -8.39
C LEU A 46 -10.91 -7.91 -7.01
N LEU A 47 -12.16 -8.37 -6.84
CA LEU A 47 -12.91 -8.21 -5.60
C LEU A 47 -12.37 -9.10 -4.47
N LEU A 48 -12.18 -10.40 -4.71
CA LEU A 48 -11.87 -11.38 -3.67
C LEU A 48 -10.38 -11.55 -3.36
N VAL A 49 -9.49 -11.17 -4.28
CA VAL A 49 -8.05 -11.35 -4.10
C VAL A 49 -7.36 -10.01 -3.99
N THR A 50 -7.57 -9.11 -4.96
CA THR A 50 -6.77 -7.88 -5.04
C THR A 50 -7.21 -6.85 -4.00
N GLN A 51 -8.50 -6.50 -3.98
CA GLN A 51 -9.03 -5.47 -3.10
C GLN A 51 -9.02 -5.91 -1.63
N THR A 52 -9.57 -7.09 -1.34
CA THR A 52 -9.59 -7.69 0.01
C THR A 52 -8.20 -8.03 0.52
N GLY A 53 -7.35 -8.65 -0.31
CA GLY A 53 -5.99 -9.03 0.07
C GLY A 53 -5.13 -7.81 0.40
N GLY A 54 -5.25 -6.73 -0.39
CA GLY A 54 -4.59 -5.47 -0.10
C GLY A 54 -5.02 -4.86 1.24
N MET A 55 -6.33 -4.83 1.52
CA MET A 55 -6.86 -4.34 2.79
C MET A 55 -6.39 -5.19 3.99
N ALA A 56 -6.39 -6.52 3.84
CA ALA A 56 -5.94 -7.44 4.89
C ALA A 56 -4.44 -7.26 5.20
N ALA A 57 -3.59 -7.19 4.16
CA ALA A 57 -2.15 -6.99 4.34
C ALA A 57 -1.83 -5.69 5.09
N VAL A 58 -2.47 -4.58 4.70
CA VAL A 58 -2.27 -3.27 5.37
C VAL A 58 -2.73 -3.30 6.82
N ALA A 59 -3.82 -4.00 7.14
CA ALA A 59 -4.32 -4.08 8.51
C ALA A 59 -3.44 -4.94 9.43
N VAL A 60 -2.86 -6.03 8.92
CA VAL A 60 -1.90 -6.83 9.68
C VAL A 60 -0.64 -6.01 9.98
N ILE A 61 -0.16 -5.23 9.00
CA ILE A 61 0.96 -4.30 9.20
C ILE A 61 0.59 -3.21 10.21
N PHE A 62 -0.65 -2.69 10.16
CA PHE A 62 -1.12 -1.73 11.16
C PHE A 62 -1.14 -2.33 12.57
N ALA A 63 -1.61 -3.58 12.70
CA ALA A 63 -1.65 -4.26 13.99
C ALA A 63 -0.26 -4.44 14.61
N SER A 64 0.74 -4.80 13.79
CA SER A 64 2.11 -4.95 14.29
C SER A 64 2.72 -3.62 14.75
N TYR A 65 2.48 -2.52 14.02
CA TYR A 65 2.91 -1.19 14.45
C TYR A 65 2.16 -0.69 15.68
N PHE A 66 0.85 -0.93 15.77
CA PHE A 66 0.05 -0.56 16.92
C PHE A 66 0.54 -1.27 18.19
N ARG A 67 0.84 -2.56 18.07
CA ARG A 67 1.40 -3.35 19.16
C ARG A 67 2.79 -2.87 19.58
N ALA A 68 3.67 -2.59 18.61
CA ALA A 68 5.00 -2.05 18.89
C ALA A 68 4.94 -0.71 19.64
N LEU A 69 3.93 0.12 19.35
CA LEU A 69 3.76 1.44 19.98
C LEU A 69 3.09 1.36 21.37
N THR A 70 2.15 0.45 21.58
CA THR A 70 1.34 0.37 22.81
C THR A 70 1.81 -0.67 23.82
N GLY A 71 2.64 -1.62 23.41
CA GLY A 71 3.04 -2.77 24.24
C GLY A 71 1.89 -3.72 24.56
N ALA A 72 0.75 -3.64 23.85
CA ALA A 72 -0.40 -4.49 24.11
C ALA A 72 -0.09 -5.98 23.81
N ASN A 73 -0.37 -6.87 24.76
CA ASN A 73 -0.18 -8.32 24.61
C ASN A 73 -1.34 -9.01 23.87
N TRP A 74 -1.97 -8.32 22.92
CA TRP A 74 -3.08 -8.86 22.15
C TRP A 74 -2.58 -9.53 20.87
N ASN A 75 -3.38 -10.44 20.32
CA ASN A 75 -3.07 -11.08 19.05
C ASN A 75 -3.23 -10.08 17.89
N ASP A 76 -2.19 -9.94 17.06
CA ASP A 76 -2.15 -9.07 15.89
C ASP A 76 -3.37 -9.28 14.96
N SER A 77 -3.82 -10.54 14.81
CA SER A 77 -5.01 -10.86 14.01
C SER A 77 -6.31 -10.25 14.58
N ALA A 78 -6.43 -10.18 15.91
CA ALA A 78 -7.59 -9.58 16.56
C ALA A 78 -7.60 -8.06 16.38
N ILE A 79 -6.44 -7.41 16.52
CA ILE A 79 -6.29 -5.96 16.30
C ILE A 79 -6.61 -5.62 14.83
N ALA A 80 -6.08 -6.40 13.89
CA ALA A 80 -6.35 -6.21 12.46
C ALA A 80 -7.84 -6.36 12.14
N ALA A 81 -8.49 -7.41 12.66
CA ALA A 81 -9.93 -7.65 12.46
C ALA A 81 -10.78 -6.51 13.03
N ILE A 82 -10.55 -6.10 14.29
CA ILE A 82 -11.27 -4.99 14.93
C ILE A 82 -11.09 -3.70 14.12
N THR A 83 -9.87 -3.44 13.65
CA THR A 83 -9.55 -2.27 12.83
C THR A 83 -10.34 -2.29 11.52
N LEU A 84 -10.37 -3.42 10.80
CA LEU A 84 -11.20 -3.58 9.60
C LEU A 84 -12.68 -3.36 9.89
N PHE A 85 -13.21 -3.97 10.94
CA PHE A 85 -14.62 -3.82 11.30
C PHE A 85 -14.97 -2.37 11.62
N ALA A 86 -14.13 -1.67 12.37
CA ALA A 86 -14.32 -0.25 12.67
C ALA A 86 -14.29 0.62 11.39
N LEU A 87 -13.30 0.42 10.53
CA LEU A 87 -13.20 1.11 9.24
C LEU A 87 -14.43 0.80 8.35
N THR A 88 -14.87 -0.45 8.31
CA THR A 88 -16.04 -0.86 7.53
C THR A 88 -17.30 -0.20 8.06
N ALA A 89 -17.50 -0.17 9.38
CA ALA A 89 -18.63 0.51 10.00
C ALA A 89 -18.65 2.01 9.64
N ILE A 90 -17.50 2.70 9.73
CA ILE A 90 -17.38 4.12 9.32
C ILE A 90 -17.75 4.30 7.85
N ASN A 91 -17.31 3.40 6.97
CA ASN A 91 -17.66 3.43 5.55
C ASN A 91 -19.17 3.19 5.31
N CYS A 92 -19.81 2.33 6.10
CA CYS A 92 -21.24 2.04 5.99
C CYS A 92 -22.14 3.17 6.51
N PHE A 93 -21.72 3.91 7.56
CA PHE A 93 -22.51 5.03 8.10
C PHE A 93 -22.50 6.28 7.21
N GLY A 94 -21.59 6.35 6.22
CA GLY A 94 -21.66 7.37 5.19
C GLY A 94 -20.52 7.27 4.19
N ALA A 95 -20.86 7.03 2.92
CA ALA A 95 -19.89 7.02 1.82
C ALA A 95 -19.06 8.33 1.74
N ARG A 96 -19.67 9.45 2.13
CA ARG A 96 -18.98 10.75 2.19
C ARG A 96 -17.98 10.84 3.34
N ALA A 97 -18.30 10.26 4.51
CA ALA A 97 -17.39 10.17 5.64
C ALA A 97 -16.21 9.24 5.34
N GLY A 98 -16.48 8.08 4.75
CA GLY A 98 -15.46 7.13 4.30
C GLY A 98 -14.48 7.76 3.30
N SER A 99 -15.01 8.43 2.27
CA SER A 99 -14.20 9.16 1.28
C SER A 99 -13.34 10.26 1.91
N ASN A 100 -13.88 11.02 2.89
CA ASN A 100 -13.12 12.04 3.60
C ASN A 100 -11.97 11.44 4.43
N VAL A 101 -12.23 10.37 5.19
CA VAL A 101 -11.21 9.67 5.99
C VAL A 101 -10.11 9.11 5.08
N GLN A 102 -10.49 8.48 3.98
CA GLN A 102 -9.53 7.94 3.01
C GLN A 102 -8.67 9.04 2.38
N SER A 103 -9.27 10.17 2.02
CA SER A 103 -8.57 11.33 1.44
C SER A 103 -7.60 11.96 2.44
N ALA A 104 -8.03 12.13 3.69
CA ALA A 104 -7.18 12.64 4.76
C ALA A 104 -5.97 11.72 5.02
N LEU A 105 -6.18 10.39 5.09
CA LEU A 105 -5.09 9.42 5.25
C LEU A 105 -4.13 9.43 4.06
N MET A 106 -4.63 9.60 2.84
CA MET A 106 -3.79 9.72 1.64
C MET A 106 -2.87 10.96 1.76
N LEU A 107 -3.45 12.13 2.05
CA LEU A 107 -2.69 13.38 2.19
C LEU A 107 -1.67 13.30 3.32
N LEU A 108 -2.06 12.72 4.46
CA LEU A 108 -1.17 12.51 5.60
C LEU A 108 0.02 11.62 5.22
N LYS A 109 -0.22 10.50 4.52
CA LYS A 109 0.85 9.59 4.06
C LYS A 109 1.82 10.30 3.13
N ILE A 110 1.32 11.09 2.18
CA ILE A 110 2.16 11.86 1.25
C ILE A 110 2.99 12.88 2.02
N ALA A 111 2.38 13.63 2.94
CA ALA A 111 3.08 14.62 3.76
C ALA A 111 4.16 13.97 4.65
N ALA A 112 3.87 12.83 5.26
CA ALA A 112 4.83 12.08 6.08
C ALA A 112 6.05 11.63 5.27
N ILE A 113 5.83 11.10 4.06
CA ILE A 113 6.93 10.69 3.16
C ILE A 113 7.75 11.92 2.72
N ALA A 114 7.09 13.01 2.34
CA ALA A 114 7.77 14.24 1.94
C ALA A 114 8.63 14.81 3.08
N ALA A 115 8.09 14.87 4.29
CA ALA A 115 8.82 15.31 5.48
C ALA A 115 10.02 14.41 5.77
N LEU A 116 9.85 13.08 5.68
CA LEU A 116 10.94 12.12 5.86
C LEU A 116 12.08 12.34 4.86
N VAL A 117 11.76 12.60 3.59
CA VAL A 117 12.76 12.91 2.55
C VAL A 117 13.49 14.21 2.87
N ILE A 118 12.76 15.28 3.23
CA ILE A 118 13.36 16.59 3.54
C ILE A 118 14.29 16.51 4.76
N ILE A 119 13.84 15.86 5.83
CA ILE A 119 14.64 15.67 7.05
C ILE A 119 15.86 14.81 6.75
N GLY A 120 15.71 13.76 5.94
CA GLY A 120 16.82 12.90 5.51
C GLY A 120 17.92 13.68 4.79
N PHE A 121 17.57 14.60 3.91
CA PHE A 121 18.54 15.48 3.24
C PHE A 121 19.11 16.56 4.16
N ALA A 122 18.34 17.08 5.11
CA ALA A 122 18.78 18.14 6.03
C ALA A 122 19.70 17.64 7.15
N VAL A 123 19.45 16.43 7.67
CA VAL A 123 20.14 15.84 8.83
C VAL A 123 21.19 14.80 8.41
N GLY A 124 21.17 14.34 7.16
CA GLY A 124 22.06 13.33 6.59
C GLY A 124 23.53 13.70 6.68
N HIS A 125 24.15 13.44 7.84
CA HIS A 125 25.59 13.39 7.98
C HIS A 125 26.14 12.26 7.10
N PRO A 126 27.33 12.39 6.52
CA PRO A 126 27.95 11.33 5.73
C PRO A 126 28.22 10.10 6.63
N ALA A 127 27.25 9.18 6.69
CA ALA A 127 27.36 7.86 7.29
C ALA A 127 28.29 6.92 6.49
N THR A 128 29.10 7.47 5.57
CA THR A 128 30.18 6.77 4.87
C THR A 128 31.39 6.51 5.76
N ALA A 129 31.52 7.18 6.92
CA ALA A 129 32.65 6.94 7.84
C ALA A 129 32.44 5.74 8.79
N ALA A 130 31.20 5.45 9.21
CA ALA A 130 30.91 4.42 10.21
C ALA A 130 30.84 2.99 9.64
N LEU A 131 30.42 2.83 8.37
CA LEU A 131 30.32 1.52 7.73
C LEU A 131 31.69 0.93 7.34
N ARG A 132 32.77 1.73 7.33
CA ARG A 132 34.11 1.26 6.96
C ARG A 132 34.94 0.75 8.15
N SER A 133 34.58 1.12 9.39
CA SER A 133 35.32 0.71 10.59
C SER A 133 34.92 -0.66 11.14
N GLU A 134 33.66 -1.09 10.94
CA GLU A 134 33.22 -2.42 11.41
C GLU A 134 33.64 -3.57 10.48
N GLY A 135 33.97 -3.29 9.21
CA GLY A 135 34.47 -4.30 8.27
C GLY A 135 35.95 -4.68 8.43
N LEU A 136 36.71 -3.99 9.29
CA LEU A 136 38.18 -4.13 9.39
C LEU A 136 38.68 -4.58 10.78
N LEU A 137 37.79 -4.76 11.77
CA LEU A 137 38.14 -5.21 13.13
C LEU A 137 37.43 -6.50 13.56
N GLY A 138 36.67 -7.15 12.67
CA GLY A 138 35.86 -8.34 12.99
C GLY A 138 36.53 -9.69 12.76
N GLU A 139 37.76 -9.76 12.26
CA GLU A 139 38.39 -11.03 11.90
C GLU A 139 39.72 -11.25 12.64
N SER A 140 39.62 -11.59 13.93
CA SER A 140 40.56 -12.53 14.53
C SER A 140 39.92 -13.92 14.47
N ALA A 141 40.16 -14.62 13.37
CA ALA A 141 39.80 -16.02 13.19
C ALA A 141 40.48 -16.86 14.30
N SER A 142 39.72 -17.18 15.36
CA SER A 142 40.09 -18.18 16.35
C SER A 142 39.55 -19.53 15.88
N PHE A 143 40.39 -20.30 15.19
CA PHE A 143 40.18 -21.73 15.03
C PHE A 143 40.50 -22.43 16.34
N GLY A 144 39.48 -23.02 16.96
CA GLY A 144 39.54 -23.94 18.08
C GLY A 144 38.32 -24.85 18.05
#